data_AF-A0A1Y1LGU5-F1
#
_entry.id   AF-A0A1Y1LGU5-F1
#
_cell.length_a   1.000
_cell.length_b   1.000
_cell.length_c   1.000
_cell.angle_alpha   90.00
_cell.angle_beta   90.00
_cell.angle_gamma   90.00
#
_symmetry.space_group_name_H-M   'P 1'
#
loop_
_entity.id
_entity.type
_entity.pdbx_description
1 polymer ?
#
loop_
_entity_poly.entity_id
_entity_poly.type
_entity_poly.pdbx_seq_one_letter_code
_entity_poly.pdbx_strand_id
1 'polypeptide(L)'
;CSFSAAGVYVPPAFIFPRKNMKKELMDNAPAGAVAFTQEHGWMDKNVFVKWLNHFVKHVKPTKEDKVLLMLDGHISHKSLEAQEYAKANGIILFCFPPHCTHRVQP
;
A
#
# COMPACT_ATOMS: atom_id res chain seq x y z
N CYS A 1 4.95 -1.66 4.88
CA CYS A 1 5.74 -0.41 4.97
C CYS A 1 6.28 -0.07 3.58
N SER A 2 6.42 1.21 3.24
CA SER A 2 6.93 1.63 1.92
C SER A 2 7.90 2.79 2.08
N PHE A 3 9.01 2.70 1.38
CA PHE A 3 10.07 3.70 1.38
C PHE A 3 10.51 3.97 -0.05
N SER A 4 11.00 5.17 -0.32
CA SER A 4 11.62 5.52 -1.59
C SER A 4 13.12 5.26 -1.53
N ALA A 5 13.76 5.14 -2.69
CA ALA A 5 15.22 5.02 -2.79
C ALA A 5 15.96 6.25 -2.20
N ALA A 6 15.30 7.41 -2.13
CA ALA A 6 15.82 8.62 -1.50
C ALA A 6 15.65 8.65 0.04
N GLY A 7 15.11 7.59 0.65
CA GLY A 7 14.93 7.50 2.11
C GLY A 7 13.64 8.14 2.62
N VAL A 8 12.77 8.67 1.76
CA VAL A 8 11.44 9.16 2.17
C VAL A 8 10.55 7.98 2.51
N TYR A 9 9.88 8.04 3.67
CA TYR A 9 9.05 6.97 4.20
C TYR A 9 7.57 7.34 4.19
N VAL A 10 6.72 6.38 3.81
CA VAL A 10 5.26 6.50 3.95
C VAL A 10 4.86 5.93 5.31
N PRO A 11 4.14 6.69 6.17
CA PRO A 11 3.70 6.22 7.48
C PRO A 11 3.06 4.82 7.42
N PRO A 12 3.26 3.98 8.45
CA PRO A 12 2.87 2.59 8.37
C PRO A 12 1.36 2.43 8.30
N ALA A 13 0.92 1.36 7.66
CA ALA A 13 -0.47 0.93 7.65
C ALA A 13 -0.56 -0.44 8.34
N PHE A 14 -1.39 -0.53 9.38
CA PHE A 14 -1.62 -1.75 10.12
C PHE A 14 -2.87 -2.47 9.64
N ILE A 15 -2.86 -3.81 9.66
CA ILE A 15 -4.03 -4.63 9.37
C ILE A 15 -4.28 -5.49 10.61
N PHE A 16 -5.42 -5.30 11.26
CA PHE A 16 -5.80 -6.05 12.46
C PHE A 16 -6.81 -7.15 12.12
N PRO A 17 -6.64 -8.38 12.64
CA PRO A 17 -7.54 -9.52 12.43
C PRO A 17 -8.86 -9.35 13.19
N ARG A 18 -9.79 -8.59 12.61
CA ARG A 18 -11.10 -8.28 13.21
C ARG A 18 -12.06 -7.61 12.24
N LYS A 19 -13.34 -7.56 12.61
CA LYS A 19 -14.42 -6.93 11.81
C LYS A 19 -14.56 -5.42 12.03
N ASN A 20 -14.47 -4.98 13.28
CA ASN A 20 -14.68 -3.58 13.66
C ASN A 20 -13.35 -2.92 14.03
N MET A 21 -13.26 -1.59 14.03
CA MET A 21 -12.09 -0.86 14.54
C MET A 21 -12.27 -0.47 16.02
N LYS A 22 -11.17 -0.27 16.75
CA LYS A 22 -11.08 0.08 18.18
C LYS A 22 -9.97 1.11 18.25
N LYS A 23 -10.22 2.23 18.91
CA LYS A 23 -9.29 3.38 18.88
C LYS A 23 -7.97 3.02 19.56
N GLU A 24 -8.06 2.18 20.59
CA GLU A 24 -6.98 1.67 21.43
C GLU A 24 -5.92 0.88 20.64
N LEU A 25 -6.29 0.33 19.47
CA LEU A 25 -5.32 -0.37 18.61
C LEU A 25 -4.28 0.55 17.99
N MET A 26 -4.52 1.86 18.00
CA MET A 26 -3.61 2.87 17.49
C MET A 26 -2.93 3.66 18.61
N ASP A 27 -3.07 3.21 19.86
CA ASP A 27 -2.36 3.83 20.99
C ASP A 27 -0.85 3.73 20.77
N ASN A 28 -0.16 4.87 20.85
CA ASN A 28 1.27 5.01 20.55
C ASN A 28 1.69 4.66 19.12
N ALA A 29 0.74 4.62 18.17
CA ALA A 29 1.08 4.44 16.76
C ALA A 29 1.88 5.66 16.24
N PRO A 30 2.82 5.45 15.29
CA PRO A 30 3.57 6.55 14.67
C PRO A 30 2.65 7.59 14.04
N ALA A 31 3.09 8.85 14.03
CA ALA A 31 2.32 9.93 13.41
C ALA A 31 2.02 9.63 11.93
N GLY A 32 0.76 9.86 11.53
CA GLY A 32 0.29 9.57 10.18
C GLY A 32 0.02 8.09 9.90
N ALA A 33 0.27 7.18 10.85
CA ALA A 33 -0.08 5.78 10.67
C ALA A 33 -1.59 5.60 10.54
N VAL A 34 -1.98 4.62 9.73
CA VAL A 34 -3.38 4.23 9.54
C VAL A 34 -3.58 2.77 9.93
N ALA A 35 -4.82 2.41 10.23
CA ALA A 35 -5.17 1.03 10.49
C ALA A 35 -6.40 0.62 9.70
N PHE A 36 -6.36 -0.63 9.23
CA PHE A 36 -7.43 -1.32 8.56
C PHE A 36 -7.80 -2.56 9.37
N THR A 37 -9.04 -2.99 9.21
CA THR A 37 -9.56 -4.19 9.88
C THR A 37 -10.01 -5.16 8.81
N GLN A 38 -9.56 -6.39 8.91
CA GLN A 38 -9.86 -7.47 7.98
C GLN A 38 -10.02 -8.75 8.82
N GLU A 39 -10.99 -9.61 8.51
CA GLU A 39 -11.36 -10.74 9.37
C GLU A 39 -10.21 -11.72 9.65
N HIS A 40 -9.33 -11.94 8.68
CA HIS A 40 -8.15 -12.80 8.77
C HIS A 40 -6.87 -12.01 9.11
N GLY A 41 -6.93 -10.67 9.13
CA GLY A 41 -5.80 -9.79 9.42
C GLY A 41 -4.77 -9.68 8.30
N TRP A 42 -5.10 -10.11 7.09
CA TRP A 42 -4.19 -10.09 5.94
C TRP A 42 -4.63 -9.07 4.89
N MET A 43 -3.70 -8.74 3.99
CA MET A 43 -3.99 -7.88 2.85
C MET A 43 -4.95 -8.58 1.88
N ASP A 44 -6.03 -7.90 1.52
CA ASP A 44 -6.90 -8.26 0.40
C ASP A 44 -6.99 -7.10 -0.60
N LYS A 45 -7.76 -7.30 -1.68
CA LYS A 45 -7.94 -6.28 -2.73
C LYS A 45 -8.55 -4.98 -2.21
N ASN A 46 -9.51 -5.08 -1.29
CA ASN A 46 -10.22 -3.92 -0.75
C ASN A 46 -9.33 -3.11 0.19
N VAL A 47 -8.58 -3.80 1.06
CA VAL A 47 -7.58 -3.18 1.93
C VAL A 47 -6.47 -2.55 1.11
N PHE A 48 -6.06 -3.18 0.00
CA PHE A 48 -5.04 -2.64 -0.89
C PHE A 48 -5.46 -1.31 -1.53
N VAL A 49 -6.72 -1.15 -1.97
CA VAL A 49 -7.20 0.15 -2.48
C VAL A 49 -7.22 1.22 -1.39
N LYS A 50 -7.63 0.87 -0.16
CA LYS A 50 -7.55 1.80 0.98
C LYS A 50 -6.10 2.21 1.28
N TRP A 51 -5.19 1.26 1.17
CA TRP A 51 -3.76 1.49 1.31
C TRP A 51 -3.21 2.39 0.19
N LEU A 52 -3.65 2.21 -1.07
CA LEU A 52 -3.28 3.12 -2.18
C LEU A 52 -3.75 4.56 -1.94
N ASN A 53 -4.94 4.75 -1.38
CA ASN A 53 -5.40 6.09 -0.99
C ASN A 53 -4.48 6.73 0.06
N HIS A 54 -4.07 5.96 1.07
CA HIS A 54 -3.09 6.40 2.07
C HIS A 54 -1.74 6.74 1.43
N PHE A 55 -1.28 5.91 0.50
CA PHE A 55 -0.04 6.13 -0.25
C PHE A 55 -0.08 7.45 -1.05
N VAL A 56 -1.13 7.67 -1.84
CA VAL A 56 -1.32 8.91 -2.64
C VAL A 56 -1.34 10.14 -1.73
N LYS A 57 -2.02 10.07 -0.58
CA LYS A 57 -2.09 11.20 0.37
C LYS A 57 -0.71 11.67 0.85
N HIS A 58 0.22 10.74 1.02
CA HIS A 58 1.56 11.04 1.55
C HIS A 58 2.58 11.33 0.45
N VAL A 59 2.57 10.53 -0.62
CA VAL A 59 3.55 10.65 -1.71
C VAL A 59 3.16 11.73 -2.71
N LYS A 60 1.86 12.01 -2.87
CA LYS A 60 1.29 13.02 -3.77
C LYS A 60 1.80 12.91 -5.24
N PRO A 61 1.76 11.71 -5.85
CA PRO A 61 2.11 11.55 -7.25
C PRO A 61 1.17 12.35 -8.15
N THR A 62 1.65 12.77 -9.32
CA THR A 62 0.86 13.45 -10.34
C THR A 62 1.04 12.77 -11.71
N LYS A 63 0.26 13.15 -12.71
CA LYS A 63 0.39 12.55 -14.06
C LYS A 63 1.67 13.00 -14.75
N GLU A 64 2.18 14.17 -14.37
CA GLU A 64 3.39 14.81 -14.86
C GLU A 64 4.63 14.32 -14.09
N ASP A 65 4.50 14.08 -12.78
CA ASP A 65 5.53 13.53 -11.91
C ASP A 65 5.09 12.18 -11.33
N LYS A 66 5.35 11.13 -12.12
CA LYS A 66 4.85 9.78 -11.86
C LYS A 66 5.70 9.05 -10.83
N VAL A 67 5.06 8.19 -10.05
CA VAL A 67 5.73 7.32 -9.09
C VAL A 67 5.65 5.87 -9.54
N LEU A 68 6.80 5.20 -9.58
CA LEU A 68 6.89 3.76 -9.77
C LEU A 68 6.70 3.05 -8.43
N LEU A 69 5.62 2.28 -8.31
CA LEU A 69 5.35 1.46 -7.14
C LEU A 69 5.63 -0.01 -7.46
N MET A 70 6.67 -0.54 -6.84
CA MET A 70 7.11 -1.92 -6.99
C MET A 70 6.41 -2.82 -5.97
N LEU A 71 5.80 -3.91 -6.43
CA LEU A 71 4.99 -4.81 -5.62
C LEU A 71 5.39 -6.27 -5.88
N ASP A 72 5.19 -7.12 -4.88
CA ASP A 72 5.17 -8.56 -5.13
C ASP A 72 3.96 -8.94 -6.01
N GLY A 73 4.08 -10.06 -6.72
CA GLY A 73 3.03 -10.53 -7.65
C GLY A 73 1.78 -11.11 -6.97
N HIS A 74 1.56 -10.87 -5.68
CA HIS A 74 0.45 -11.45 -4.92
C HIS A 74 -0.92 -10.99 -5.45
N ILE A 75 -1.94 -11.86 -5.31
CA ILE A 75 -3.27 -11.62 -5.87
C ILE A 75 -4.01 -10.45 -5.20
N SER A 76 -3.63 -10.08 -3.98
CA SER A 76 -4.18 -8.91 -3.28
C SER A 76 -3.95 -7.61 -4.04
N HIS A 77 -2.87 -7.52 -4.81
CA HIS A 77 -2.52 -6.31 -5.58
C HIS A 77 -3.22 -6.26 -6.94
N LYS A 78 -3.92 -7.34 -7.31
CA LYS A 78 -4.51 -7.53 -8.64
C LYS A 78 -6.02 -7.31 -8.60
N SER A 79 -6.43 -6.04 -8.64
CA SER A 79 -7.81 -5.64 -8.89
C SER A 79 -7.86 -4.55 -9.96
N LEU A 80 -8.95 -4.53 -10.74
CA LEU A 80 -9.17 -3.49 -11.75
C LEU A 80 -9.25 -2.11 -11.08
N GLU A 81 -9.99 -2.03 -9.97
CA GLU A 81 -10.12 -0.81 -9.17
C GLU A 81 -8.77 -0.24 -8.73
N ALA A 82 -7.85 -1.08 -8.24
CA ALA A 82 -6.53 -0.62 -7.83
C ALA A 82 -5.70 -0.11 -9.02
N GLN A 83 -5.81 -0.75 -10.20
CA GLN A 83 -5.10 -0.34 -11.40
C GLN A 83 -5.62 0.99 -11.96
N GLU A 84 -6.95 1.14 -12.02
CA GLU A 84 -7.61 2.37 -12.45
C GLU A 84 -7.28 3.53 -11.51
N TYR A 85 -7.36 3.29 -10.20
CA TYR A 85 -7.01 4.28 -9.19
C TYR A 85 -5.54 4.69 -9.28
N ALA A 86 -4.61 3.73 -9.40
CA ALA A 86 -3.19 4.01 -9.56
C ALA A 86 -2.91 4.85 -10.82
N LYS A 87 -3.47 4.43 -11.97
CA LYS A 87 -3.29 5.14 -13.24
C LYS A 87 -3.85 6.57 -13.17
N ALA A 88 -5.01 6.76 -12.55
CA ALA A 88 -5.63 8.08 -12.40
C ALA A 88 -4.76 9.05 -11.56
N ASN A 89 -4.02 8.52 -10.59
CA ASN A 89 -3.15 9.28 -9.68
C ASN A 89 -1.66 9.29 -10.11
N GLY A 90 -1.32 8.90 -11.34
CA GLY A 90 0.07 8.95 -11.80
C GLY A 90 1.00 7.88 -11.20
N ILE A 91 0.44 6.80 -10.67
CA ILE A 91 1.19 5.66 -10.15
C ILE A 91 1.33 4.60 -11.24
N ILE A 92 2.57 4.15 -11.45
CA ILE A 92 2.89 2.99 -12.30
C ILE A 92 3.05 1.79 -11.37
N LEU A 93 2.16 0.81 -11.47
CA LEU A 93 2.26 -0.44 -10.72
C LEU A 93 3.17 -1.43 -11.46
N PHE A 94 4.25 -1.86 -10.82
CA PHE A 94 5.14 -2.89 -11.34
C PHE A 94 5.15 -4.11 -10.41
N CYS A 95 4.59 -5.22 -10.88
CA CYS A 95 4.59 -6.49 -10.15
C CYS A 95 5.78 -7.34 -10.59
N PHE A 96 6.58 -7.80 -9.63
CA PHE A 96 7.69 -8.70 -9.96
C PHE A 96 7.21 -10.03 -10.55
N PRO A 97 7.93 -10.58 -11.54
CA PRO A 97 7.68 -11.94 -12.01
C PRO A 97 7.85 -12.96 -10.87
N PRO A 98 7.11 -14.08 -10.91
CA PRO A 98 7.19 -15.12 -9.89
C PRO A 98 8.64 -15.57 -9.65
N HIS A 99 8.98 -15.82 -8.39
CA HIS A 99 10.31 -16.30 -7.96
C HIS A 99 11.49 -15.34 -8.22
N CYS A 100 11.27 -14.12 -8.71
CA CYS A 100 12.35 -13.15 -8.89
C CYS A 100 12.59 -12.26 -7.66
N THR A 101 11.70 -12.27 -6.66
CA THR A 101 11.74 -11.42 -5.45
C THR A 101 13.13 -11.34 -4.82
N HIS A 102 13.79 -12.49 -4.65
CA HIS A 102 15.11 -12.61 -4.02
C HIS A 102 16.26 -11.91 -4.78
N ARG A 103 16.07 -11.53 -6.04
CA ARG A 103 17.09 -10.85 -6.87
C ARG A 103 16.80 -9.37 -7.11
N VAL A 104 15.55 -8.94 -6.89
CA VAL A 104 15.03 -7.66 -7.39
C VAL A 104 14.40 -6.78 -6.31
N GLN A 105 14.13 -7.33 -5.12
CA GLN A 105 13.76 -6.52 -3.98
C GLN A 105 15.03 -6.01 -3.28
N PRO A 106 15.22 -4.68 -3.18
CA PRO A 106 16.30 -4.09 -2.40
C PRO A 106 16.12 -4.28 -0.90
#